data_AF-A0A1B2DJ05-F1
#
_entry.id   AF-A0A1B2DJ05-F1
#
_cell.length_a   1.000
_cell.length_b   1.000
_cell.length_c   1.000
_cell.angle_alpha   90.00
_cell.angle_beta   90.00
_cell.angle_gamma   90.00
#
_symmetry.space_group_name_H-M   'P 1'
#
loop_
_entity.id
_entity.type
_entity.pdbx_description
1 polymer ?
#
loop_
_entity_poly.entity_id
_entity_poly.type
_entity_poly.pdbx_seq_one_letter_code
_entity_poly.pdbx_strand_id
1 'polypeptide(L)' 'MNAVLTKTHAIKPTLSQSLKLGAHLKHVRDAGLADAIGGFNEWIALCGLTRQRADRLIVLCERVNGRRL' A
#
# COMPACT_ATOMS: atom_id res chain seq x y z
N MET A 1 -24.24 -4.85 -32.00
CA MET A 1 -24.12 -4.85 -30.53
C MET A 1 -22.64 -4.78 -30.17
N ASN A 2 -22.12 -3.59 -29.86
CA ASN A 2 -20.71 -3.41 -29.51
C ASN A 2 -20.50 -3.78 -28.05
N ALA A 3 -19.75 -4.86 -27.80
CA ALA A 3 -19.25 -5.19 -26.49
C ALA A 3 -18.20 -4.14 -26.10
N VAL A 4 -18.59 -3.16 -25.28
CA VAL A 4 -17.65 -2.27 -24.59
C VAL A 4 -16.91 -3.15 -23.58
N LEU A 5 -15.74 -3.64 -23.98
CA LEU A 5 -14.77 -4.26 -23.11
C LEU A 5 -14.28 -3.18 -22.13
N THR A 6 -14.97 -3.00 -21.01
CA THR A 6 -14.42 -2.31 -19.83
C THR A 6 -13.33 -3.20 -19.26
N LYS A 7 -12.18 -3.24 -19.94
CA LYS A 7 -10.93 -3.66 -19.32
C LYS A 7 -10.65 -2.63 -18.24
N THR A 8 -11.12 -2.89 -17.04
CA THR A 8 -10.53 -2.35 -15.83
C THR A 8 -9.09 -2.85 -15.85
N HIS A 9 -8.20 -2.09 -16.50
CA HIS A 9 -6.78 -2.28 -16.37
C HIS A 9 -6.52 -2.05 -14.89
N ALA A 10 -6.50 -3.13 -14.11
CA ALA A 10 -5.88 -3.12 -12.80
C ALA A 10 -4.42 -2.76 -13.07
N ILE A 11 -4.12 -1.46 -13.05
CA ILE A 11 -2.78 -0.93 -13.26
C ILE A 11 -1.95 -1.61 -12.18
N LYS A 12 -1.13 -2.59 -12.58
CA LYS A 12 -0.22 -3.26 -11.66
C LYS A 12 0.70 -2.15 -11.16
N PRO A 13 0.75 -1.89 -9.84
CA PRO A 13 1.56 -0.81 -9.33
C PRO A 13 3.01 -1.06 -9.73
N THR A 14 3.65 -0.03 -10.27
CA THR A 14 5.08 -0.11 -10.58
C THR A 14 5.87 -0.31 -9.29
N LEU A 15 7.14 -0.73 -9.40
CA LEU A 15 8.01 -0.86 -8.23
C LEU A 15 8.11 0.47 -7.46
N SER A 16 8.23 1.59 -8.17
CA SER A 16 8.26 2.94 -7.58
C SER A 16 6.98 3.26 -6.81
N GLN A 17 5.81 2.96 -7.37
CA GLN A 17 4.53 3.14 -6.68
C GLN A 17 4.42 2.24 -5.45
N SER A 18 4.89 1.00 -5.54
CA SER A 18 4.90 0.06 -4.42
C SER A 18 5.79 0.52 -3.27
N LEU A 19 6.96 1.10 -3.58
CA LEU A 19 7.87 1.66 -2.57
C LEU A 19 7.28 2.90 -1.88
N LYS A 20 6.69 3.81 -2.64
CA LYS A 20 5.99 4.99 -2.08
C LYS A 20 4.85 4.57 -1.17
N LEU A 21 4.04 3.60 -1.60
CA LEU A 21 2.96 3.06 -0.79
C LEU A 21 3.49 2.41 0.50
N GLY A 22 4.56 1.61 0.42
CA GLY A 22 5.23 1.05 1.60
C GLY A 22 5.71 2.11 2.60
N ALA A 23 6.30 3.21 2.12
CA ALA A 23 6.72 4.32 2.96
C ALA A 23 5.54 5.00 3.66
N HIS A 24 4.44 5.26 2.92
CA HIS A 24 3.21 5.82 3.49
C HIS A 24 2.58 4.91 4.54
N LEU A 25 2.46 3.61 4.25
CA LEU A 25 1.94 2.61 5.18
C LEU A 25 2.75 2.60 6.49
N LYS A 26 4.09 2.62 6.38
CA LYS A 26 4.98 2.70 7.54
C LYS A 26 4.74 3.98 8.34
N HIS A 27 4.68 5.13 7.67
CA HIS A 27 4.45 6.41 8.34
C HIS A 27 3.13 6.45 9.11
N VAL A 28 2.03 6.00 8.49
CA VAL A 28 0.72 5.94 9.14
C VAL A 28 0.75 5.03 10.36
N ARG A 29 1.40 3.87 10.26
CA ARG A 29 1.56 2.92 11.38
C ARG A 29 2.37 3.51 12.52
N ASP A 30 3.52 4.11 12.22
CA ASP A 30 4.47 4.59 13.23
C ASP A 30 3.97 5.87 13.91
N ALA A 31 3.23 6.72 13.20
CA ALA A 31 2.70 7.98 13.73
C ALA A 31 1.28 7.87 14.29
N GLY A 32 0.66 6.68 14.28
CA GLY A 32 -0.70 6.49 14.82
C GLY A 32 -1.78 7.28 14.07
N LEU A 33 -1.55 7.65 12.80
CA LEU A 33 -2.43 8.57 12.07
C LEU A 33 -3.85 8.02 11.83
N ALA A 34 -4.03 6.71 12.00
CA ALA A 34 -5.31 6.03 11.81
C ALA A 34 -6.06 5.76 13.11
N ASP A 35 -5.57 6.21 14.28
CA ASP A 35 -6.18 5.86 15.57
C ASP A 35 -7.63 6.37 15.70
N ALA A 36 -7.94 7.51 15.08
CA ALA A 36 -9.29 8.07 15.05
C ALA A 36 -10.31 7.25 14.24
N ILE A 37 -9.86 6.33 13.38
CA ILE A 37 -10.70 5.52 12.50
C ILE A 37 -10.62 4.02 12.82
N GLY A 38 -10.27 3.63 14.05
CA GLY A 38 -10.13 2.22 14.43
C GLY A 38 -8.72 1.65 14.22
N GLY A 39 -7.74 2.52 13.98
CA GLY A 39 -6.32 2.18 13.90
C GLY A 39 -5.88 1.72 12.52
N PHE A 40 -4.61 1.31 12.46
CA PHE A 40 -3.95 0.98 11.19
C PHE A 40 -4.64 -0.15 10.40
N ASN A 41 -5.24 -1.13 11.08
CA ASN A 41 -5.90 -2.25 10.42
C ASN A 41 -7.18 -1.84 9.68
N GLU A 42 -7.96 -0.91 10.25
CA GLU A 42 -9.16 -0.37 9.59
C GLU A 42 -8.77 0.47 8.38
N TRP A 43 -7.73 1.30 8.52
CA TRP A 43 -7.24 2.12 7.43
C TRP A 43 -6.77 1.31 6.22
N ILE A 44 -5.97 0.24 6.42
CA ILE A 44 -5.52 -0.59 5.29
C ILE A 44 -6.69 -1.34 4.63
N ALA A 45 -7.73 -1.70 5.39
CA ALA A 45 -8.94 -2.31 4.87
C ALA A 45 -9.71 -1.32 3.97
N LEU A 46 -9.84 -0.06 4.40
CA LEU A 46 -10.40 1.03 3.59
C LEU A 46 -9.60 1.27 2.30
N CYS A 47 -8.28 1.08 2.33
CA CYS A 47 -7.42 1.14 1.14
C CYS A 47 -7.51 -0.12 0.25
N GLY A 48 -8.35 -1.10 0.57
CA GLY A 48 -8.49 -2.35 -0.18
C GLY A 48 -7.26 -3.26 -0.09
N LEU A 49 -6.47 -3.13 0.98
CA LEU A 49 -5.28 -3.92 1.22
C LEU A 49 -5.53 -4.97 2.31
N THR A 50 -4.99 -6.16 2.10
CA THR A 50 -4.87 -7.13 3.19
C THR A 50 -3.71 -6.76 4.10
N ARG A 51 -3.79 -7.15 5.37
CA ARG A 51 -2.70 -6.97 6.33
C ARG A 51 -1.36 -7.49 5.81
N GLN A 52 -1.36 -8.71 5.28
CA GLN A 52 -0.17 -9.34 4.71
C GLN A 52 0.42 -8.53 3.54
N ARG A 53 -0.43 -7.93 2.68
CA ARG A 53 0.04 -7.12 1.55
C ARG A 53 0.64 -5.80 2.04
N ALA A 54 0.03 -5.15 3.02
CA ALA A 54 0.56 -3.95 3.63
C ALA A 54 1.93 -4.20 4.28
N ASP A 55 2.07 -5.27 5.06
CA ASP A 55 3.33 -5.64 5.70
C ASP A 55 4.44 -5.93 4.68
N ARG A 56 4.14 -6.64 3.59
CA ARG A 56 5.10 -6.89 2.51
C ARG A 56 5.60 -5.59 1.85
N LEU A 57 4.72 -4.60 1.66
CA LEU A 57 5.10 -3.31 1.08
C LEU A 57 5.97 -2.48 2.02
N ILE A 58 5.67 -2.51 3.33
CA ILE A 58 6.50 -1.87 4.35
C ILE A 58 7.90 -2.50 4.36
N VAL A 59 7.98 -3.83 4.43
CA VAL A 59 9.26 -4.56 4.42
C VAL A 59 10.05 -4.31 3.13
N LEU A 60 9.38 -4.26 1.98
CA LEU A 60 10.01 -3.91 0.71
C LEU A 60 10.64 -2.51 0.76
N CYS A 61 9.92 -1.51 1.28
CA CYS A 61 10.41 -0.15 1.44
C CYS A 61 11.60 -0.08 2.42
N GLU A 62 11.50 -0.74 3.58
CA GLU A 62 12.57 -0.78 4.58
C GLU A 62 13.84 -1.42 4.03
N ARG A 63 13.72 -2.49 3.24
CA ARG A 63 14.88 -3.15 2.61
C ARG A 63 15.57 -2.25 1.58
N VAL A 64 14.81 -1.47 0.81
CA VAL A 64 15.40 -0.53 -0.15
C VAL A 64 16.08 0.63 0.57
N ASN A 65 15.45 1.18 1.61
CA ASN A 65 16.02 2.28 2.39
C ASN A 65 17.23 1.83 3.25
N GLY A 66 17.22 0.59 3.73
CA GLY A 66 18.32 0.00 4.51
C GLY A 66 19.52 -0.41 3.66
N ARG A 67 19.33 -0.65 2.35
CA ARG A 67 20.41 -0.84 1.37
C ARG A 67 20.89 0.49 0.78
N ARG A 68 21.12 1.52 1.60
CA ARG A 68 21.83 2.72 1.13
C ARG A 68 23.12 2.26 0.43
N LEU A 69 23.11 2.30 -0.90
CA LEU A 69 24.27 2.20 -1.78
C LEU A 69 25.01 3.53 -1.72
#